data_AF-A0A250F2U5-F1
#
_entry.id   AF-A0A250F2U5-F1
#
_cell.length_a   1.000
_cell.length_b   1.000
_cell.length_c   1.000
_cell.angle_alpha   90.00
_cell.angle_beta   90.00
_cell.angle_gamma   90.00
#
_symmetry.space_group_name_H-M   'P 1'
#
loop_
_entity.id
_entity.type
_entity.pdbx_description
1 polymer ?
#
loop_
_entity_poly.entity_id
_entity_poly.type
_entity_poly.pdbx_seq_one_letter_code
_entity_poly.pdbx_strand_id
1 'polypeptide(L)'
;MGLGALVGVLSYLAIAKVKNFSELYNAMYDKEAKSNNFANVVITFVIMVVASFLFYQLISHRIEHLLKTEGVYTQATIEGQQKEFTRRRGSTYSTYTIKIAYNDKQSGKSYNVNGKIPKDIYQNLYQGQEIEVLYLRKHPSIFRLMIGDNITRYKQQQNRKMHLQDLDKLFGYSSSDEVLKKLREISPTWQEDLFEAGDDTIIEDGIAFYNQQLQESFLISPHGMAIYQSTIDYDFLQKAALEKVSEEDASTTEEGFSQTSTLYETASYNVKKMKVVNLKGRPPLQIFYLIQKK
;
A
#
# COMPACT_ATOMS: atom_id res chain seq x y z
N MET A 1 24.32 -5.33 8.57
CA MET A 1 25.10 -4.71 9.66
C MET A 1 26.61 -5.01 9.57
N GLY A 2 27.05 -6.17 9.09
CA GLY A 2 28.49 -6.50 9.02
C GLY A 2 29.36 -5.61 8.12
N LEU A 3 28.86 -5.16 6.95
CA LEU A 3 29.68 -4.39 6.00
C LEU A 3 29.97 -2.95 6.47
N GLY A 4 28.98 -2.27 7.09
CA GLY A 4 29.15 -0.91 7.59
C GLY A 4 30.12 -0.83 8.78
N ALA A 5 30.09 -1.84 9.65
CA ALA A 5 31.07 -2.00 10.72
C ALA A 5 32.48 -2.20 10.14
N LEU A 6 32.62 -2.99 9.06
CA LEU A 6 33.91 -3.26 8.41
C LEU A 6 34.50 -1.99 7.78
N VAL A 7 33.68 -1.20 7.07
CA VAL A 7 34.10 0.09 6.48
C VAL A 7 34.49 1.10 7.56
N GLY A 8 33.72 1.17 8.66
CA GLY A 8 34.04 2.04 9.79
C GLY A 8 35.35 1.66 10.49
N VAL A 9 35.58 0.36 10.70
CA VAL A 9 36.83 -0.16 11.28
C VAL A 9 38.02 0.13 10.36
N LEU A 10 37.89 -0.09 9.04
CA LEU A 10 38.95 0.21 8.07
C LEU A 10 39.26 1.71 7.99
N SER A 11 38.24 2.56 8.05
CA SER A 11 38.40 4.03 8.05
C SER A 11 39.12 4.52 9.31
N TYR A 12 38.81 3.92 10.47
CA TYR A 12 39.52 4.21 11.72
C TYR A 12 40.99 3.80 11.67
N LEU A 13 41.28 2.58 11.22
CA LEU A 13 42.65 2.08 11.11
C LEU A 13 43.51 2.96 10.19
N ALA A 14 42.92 3.48 9.11
CA ALA A 14 43.57 4.42 8.21
C ALA A 14 43.87 5.78 8.87
N ILE A 15 42.92 6.36 9.62
CA ILE A 15 43.07 7.65 10.30
C ILE A 15 44.06 7.55 11.47
N ALA A 16 44.00 6.46 12.23
CA ALA A 16 44.83 6.26 13.41
C ALA A 16 46.28 5.83 13.08
N LYS A 17 46.60 5.61 11.78
CA LYS A 17 47.90 5.07 11.32
C LYS A 17 48.34 3.82 12.09
N VAL A 18 47.39 3.04 12.57
CA VAL A 18 47.64 1.87 13.41
C VAL A 18 48.14 0.75 12.51
N LYS A 19 49.38 0.31 12.71
CA LYS A 19 50.00 -0.69 11.82
C LYS A 19 49.56 -2.10 12.17
N ASN A 20 49.19 -2.37 13.43
CA ASN A 20 48.79 -3.70 13.91
C ASN A 20 47.63 -3.64 14.93
N PHE A 21 46.78 -4.68 14.94
CA PHE A 21 45.61 -4.78 15.83
C PHE A 21 45.97 -4.77 17.34
N SER A 22 47.20 -5.20 17.67
CA SER A 22 47.74 -5.18 19.04
C SER A 22 48.00 -3.76 19.55
N GLU A 23 48.40 -2.81 18.70
CA GLU A 23 48.58 -1.40 19.08
C GLU A 23 47.23 -0.76 19.40
N LEU A 24 46.17 -1.16 18.69
CA LEU A 24 44.81 -0.68 18.92
C LEU A 24 44.25 -1.15 20.28
N TYR A 25 44.47 -2.43 20.60
CA TYR A 25 44.03 -3.01 21.87
C TYR A 25 44.73 -2.35 23.05
N ASN A 26 46.04 -2.12 22.93
CA ASN A 26 46.84 -1.47 23.97
C ASN A 26 46.45 0.01 24.12
N ALA A 27 46.25 0.75 23.03
CA ALA A 27 45.83 2.15 23.08
C ALA A 27 44.43 2.38 23.67
N MET A 28 43.52 1.40 23.55
CA MET A 28 42.19 1.46 24.16
C MET A 28 42.19 1.17 25.68
N TYR A 29 43.19 0.45 26.18
CA TYR A 29 43.28 0.03 27.59
C TYR A 29 44.39 0.71 28.39
N ASP A 30 45.22 1.54 27.74
CA ASP A 30 46.24 2.33 28.41
C ASP A 30 45.60 3.42 29.29
N LYS A 31 45.71 3.26 30.61
CA LYS A 31 45.10 4.14 31.62
C LYS A 31 45.86 5.45 31.81
N GLU A 32 47.05 5.62 31.22
CA GLU A 32 47.89 6.80 31.40
C GLU A 32 47.83 7.81 30.24
N ALA A 33 47.08 7.51 29.17
CA ALA A 33 47.00 8.39 28.01
C ALA A 33 46.05 9.59 28.26
N LYS A 34 46.62 10.80 28.27
CA LYS A 34 45.93 12.11 28.33
C LYS A 34 44.67 12.15 27.45
N SER A 35 43.65 12.87 27.93
CA SER A 35 42.23 12.98 27.48
C SER A 35 41.90 13.10 25.97
N ASN A 36 42.87 13.13 25.07
CA ASN A 36 42.68 13.12 23.62
C ASN A 36 42.20 11.76 23.08
N ASN A 37 42.33 10.67 23.84
CA ASN A 37 41.90 9.34 23.40
C ASN A 37 40.37 9.18 23.33
N PHE A 38 39.61 9.78 24.26
CA PHE A 38 38.15 9.66 24.25
C PHE A 38 37.52 10.42 23.08
N ALA A 39 38.01 11.62 22.78
CA ALA A 39 37.55 12.41 21.64
C ALA A 39 37.77 11.68 20.31
N ASN A 40 38.94 11.05 20.13
CA ASN A 40 39.24 10.26 18.93
C ASN A 40 38.34 9.02 18.79
N VAL A 41 38.00 8.35 19.89
CA VAL A 41 37.06 7.22 19.90
C VAL A 41 35.64 7.68 19.51
N VAL A 42 35.18 8.81 20.04
CA VAL A 42 33.86 9.37 19.70
C VAL A 42 33.82 9.79 18.22
N ILE A 43 34.84 10.49 17.72
CA ILE A 43 34.93 10.89 16.31
C ILE A 43 34.87 9.66 15.39
N THR A 44 35.58 8.60 15.77
CA THR A 44 35.57 7.34 15.02
C THR A 44 34.19 6.69 14.97
N PHE A 45 33.49 6.66 16.11
CA PHE A 45 32.14 6.12 16.18
C PHE A 45 31.18 6.93 15.30
N VAL A 46 31.27 8.27 15.32
CA VAL A 46 30.47 9.15 14.47
C VAL A 46 30.74 8.87 12.99
N ILE A 47 32.01 8.77 12.58
CA ILE A 47 32.38 8.43 11.19
C ILE A 47 31.79 7.08 10.78
N MET A 48 31.83 6.06 11.64
CA MET A 48 31.26 4.75 11.37
C MET A 48 29.73 4.82 11.16
N VAL A 49 29.02 5.58 11.99
CA VAL A 49 27.56 5.75 11.87
C VAL A 49 27.22 6.49 10.58
N VAL A 50 27.90 7.60 10.29
CA VAL A 50 27.69 8.40 9.07
C VAL A 50 28.01 7.59 7.82
N ALA A 51 29.16 6.89 7.78
CA ALA A 51 29.54 6.05 6.65
C ALA A 51 28.54 4.90 6.43
N SER A 52 28.05 4.27 7.50
CA SER A 52 27.02 3.23 7.41
C SER A 52 25.71 3.75 6.83
N PHE A 53 25.31 4.96 7.24
CA PHE A 53 24.11 5.63 6.72
C PHE A 53 24.26 5.99 5.24
N LEU A 54 25.38 6.61 4.84
CA LEU A 54 25.65 6.94 3.44
C LEU A 54 25.71 5.70 2.56
N PHE A 55 26.34 4.63 3.03
CA PHE A 55 26.41 3.37 2.30
C PHE A 55 25.03 2.72 2.14
N TYR A 56 24.19 2.78 3.18
CA TYR A 56 22.80 2.32 3.09
C TYR A 56 22.01 3.13 2.05
N GLN A 57 22.16 4.46 2.03
CA GLN A 57 21.52 5.31 1.03
C GLN A 57 22.00 4.98 -0.39
N LEU A 58 23.30 4.79 -0.60
CA LEU A 58 23.85 4.41 -1.91
C LEU A 58 23.31 3.07 -2.41
N ILE A 59 23.25 2.05 -1.54
CA ILE A 59 22.66 0.76 -1.91
C ILE A 59 21.18 0.92 -2.24
N SER A 60 20.43 1.66 -1.41
CA SER A 60 19.00 1.89 -1.63
C SER A 60 18.75 2.59 -2.96
N HIS A 61 19.53 3.62 -3.28
CA HIS A 61 19.46 4.36 -4.54
C HIS A 61 19.83 3.48 -5.73
N ARG A 62 20.87 2.64 -5.61
CA ARG A 62 21.25 1.71 -6.67
C ARG A 62 20.17 0.66 -6.93
N ILE A 63 19.59 0.08 -5.88
CA ILE A 63 18.48 -0.88 -6.01
C ILE A 63 17.29 -0.22 -6.69
N GLU A 64 16.96 1.00 -6.28
CA GLU A 64 15.89 1.80 -6.86
C GLU A 64 16.11 2.04 -8.36
N HIS A 65 17.32 2.49 -8.72
CA HIS A 65 17.70 2.71 -10.11
C HIS A 65 17.59 1.42 -10.93
N LEU A 66 18.15 0.33 -10.44
CA LEU A 66 18.10 -0.97 -11.12
C LEU A 66 16.65 -1.45 -11.31
N LEU A 67 15.77 -1.28 -10.32
CA LEU A 67 14.37 -1.67 -10.46
C LEU A 67 13.65 -0.83 -11.51
N LYS A 68 14.00 0.46 -11.65
CA LYS A 68 13.42 1.34 -12.67
C LYS A 68 13.94 1.04 -14.08
N THR A 69 15.21 0.65 -14.23
CA THR A 69 15.83 0.44 -15.56
C THR A 69 15.78 -1.01 -16.04
N GLU A 70 15.93 -1.98 -15.14
CA GLU A 70 16.05 -3.42 -15.44
C GLU A 70 14.93 -4.26 -14.81
N GLY A 71 14.02 -3.64 -14.06
CA GLY A 71 12.94 -4.34 -13.39
C GLY A 71 11.95 -4.95 -14.38
N VAL A 72 11.47 -6.15 -14.07
CA VAL A 72 10.47 -6.87 -14.85
C VAL A 72 9.21 -7.04 -14.02
N TYR A 73 8.06 -6.74 -14.62
CA TYR A 73 6.74 -6.93 -14.00
C TYR A 73 6.24 -8.34 -14.24
N THR A 74 5.72 -9.00 -13.20
CA THR A 74 5.06 -10.31 -13.27
C THR A 74 3.92 -10.40 -12.25
N GLN A 75 2.98 -11.30 -12.45
CA GLN A 75 1.93 -11.56 -11.44
C GLN A 75 2.47 -12.52 -10.38
N ALA A 76 2.17 -12.23 -9.12
CA ALA A 76 2.53 -13.03 -7.98
C ALA A 76 1.28 -13.36 -7.16
N THR A 77 1.23 -14.56 -6.61
CA THR A 77 0.15 -14.97 -5.70
C THR A 77 0.66 -14.90 -4.26
N ILE A 78 -0.14 -14.35 -3.36
CA ILE A 78 0.17 -14.38 -1.92
C ILE A 78 -0.09 -15.79 -1.40
N GLU A 79 0.97 -16.50 -1.01
CA GLU A 79 0.86 -17.85 -0.43
C GLU A 79 0.60 -17.82 1.07
N GLY A 80 1.01 -16.76 1.76
CA GLY A 80 0.87 -16.69 3.20
C GLY A 80 1.30 -15.36 3.80
N GLN A 81 0.91 -15.17 5.04
CA GLN A 81 1.18 -13.96 5.79
C GLN A 81 1.72 -14.30 7.16
N GLN A 82 2.73 -13.56 7.60
CA GLN A 82 3.38 -13.77 8.88
C GLN A 82 3.51 -12.43 9.61
N LYS A 83 3.07 -12.43 10.87
CA LYS A 83 3.21 -11.31 11.78
C LYS A 83 4.15 -11.68 12.90
N GLU A 84 5.28 -11.00 13.00
CA GLU A 84 6.25 -11.21 14.07
C GLU A 84 6.21 -10.04 15.05
N PHE A 85 6.16 -10.35 16.34
CA PHE A 85 6.26 -9.37 17.42
C PHE A 85 7.62 -9.47 18.08
N THR A 86 8.40 -8.40 17.99
CA THR A 86 9.66 -8.29 18.72
C THR A 86 9.47 -7.33 19.89
N ARG A 87 9.56 -7.85 21.12
CA ARG A 87 9.62 -7.01 22.33
C ARG A 87 11.08 -6.71 22.65
N ARG A 88 11.46 -5.44 22.64
CA ARG A 88 12.68 -4.94 23.31
C ARG A 88 12.26 -4.06 24.48
N ARG A 89 13.14 -3.93 25.48
CA ARG A 89 12.87 -3.17 26.72
C ARG A 89 12.23 -1.81 26.38
N GLY A 90 10.96 -1.62 26.77
CA GLY A 90 10.18 -0.39 26.53
C GLY A 90 9.52 -0.23 25.14
N SER A 91 9.67 -1.15 24.19
CA SER A 91 9.05 -1.04 22.86
C SER A 91 8.69 -2.38 22.22
N THR A 92 7.48 -2.47 21.66
CA THR A 92 7.04 -3.62 20.85
C THR A 92 7.06 -3.21 19.38
N TYR A 93 7.85 -3.90 18.56
CA TYR A 93 7.87 -3.72 17.13
C TYR A 93 7.12 -4.89 16.47
N SER A 94 6.24 -4.57 15.52
CA SER A 94 5.57 -5.57 14.69
C SER A 94 6.18 -5.54 13.30
N THR A 95 6.69 -6.67 12.84
CA THR A 95 7.10 -6.85 11.44
C THR A 95 6.03 -7.65 10.73
N TYR A 96 5.59 -7.13 9.58
CA TYR A 96 4.58 -7.74 8.73
C TYR A 96 5.29 -8.27 7.49
N THR A 97 5.30 -9.58 7.33
CA THR A 97 5.95 -10.27 6.21
C THR A 97 4.89 -11.00 5.43
N ILE A 98 4.95 -10.93 4.10
CA ILE A 98 4.15 -11.76 3.21
C ILE A 98 5.06 -12.69 2.43
N LYS A 99 4.56 -13.89 2.17
CA LYS A 99 5.18 -14.87 1.29
C LYS A 99 4.46 -14.80 -0.05
N ILE A 100 5.21 -14.54 -1.11
CA ILE A 100 4.69 -14.49 -2.47
C ILE A 100 5.36 -15.56 -3.33
N ALA A 101 4.59 -16.11 -4.26
CA ALA A 101 5.06 -16.99 -5.31
C ALA A 101 4.86 -16.31 -6.66
N TYR A 102 5.89 -16.28 -7.49
CA TYR A 102 5.75 -15.80 -8.87
C TYR A 102 6.65 -16.58 -9.83
N ASN A 103 6.24 -16.63 -11.09
CA ASN A 103 7.01 -17.25 -12.15
C ASN A 103 7.80 -16.18 -12.90
N ASP A 104 9.10 -16.43 -13.09
CA ASP A 104 9.95 -15.59 -13.94
C ASP A 104 9.54 -15.77 -15.39
N LYS A 105 9.13 -14.66 -16.03
CA LYS A 105 8.58 -14.64 -17.39
C LYS A 105 9.50 -15.26 -18.44
N GLN A 106 10.83 -15.24 -18.25
CA GLN A 106 11.76 -15.78 -19.25
C GLN A 106 12.32 -17.16 -18.90
N SER A 107 12.54 -17.46 -17.63
CA SER A 107 13.09 -18.78 -17.24
C SER A 107 12.01 -19.80 -16.91
N GLY A 108 10.76 -19.38 -16.70
CA GLY A 108 9.66 -20.22 -16.24
C GLY A 108 9.85 -20.74 -14.80
N LYS A 109 10.92 -20.34 -14.11
CA LYS A 109 11.21 -20.77 -12.74
C LYS A 109 10.29 -20.05 -11.78
N SER A 110 9.71 -20.81 -10.86
CA SER A 110 8.93 -20.28 -9.76
C SER A 110 9.84 -19.85 -8.61
N TYR A 111 9.58 -18.67 -8.06
CA TYR A 111 10.30 -18.09 -6.93
C TYR A 111 9.35 -17.85 -5.77
N ASN A 112 9.74 -18.38 -4.61
CA ASN A 112 9.06 -18.13 -3.34
C ASN A 112 9.90 -17.18 -2.50
N VAL A 113 9.41 -15.95 -2.33
CA VAL A 113 10.16 -14.90 -1.64
C VAL A 113 9.32 -14.25 -0.55
N ASN A 114 10.02 -13.82 0.50
CA ASN A 114 9.41 -13.13 1.64
C ASN A 114 9.62 -11.62 1.50
N GLY A 115 8.54 -10.85 1.55
CA GLY A 115 8.55 -9.40 1.47
C GLY A 115 8.04 -8.77 2.74
N LYS A 116 8.76 -7.77 3.26
CA LYS A 116 8.26 -6.94 4.38
C LYS A 116 7.34 -5.86 3.83
N ILE A 117 6.18 -5.67 4.47
CA ILE A 117 5.21 -4.66 4.08
C ILE A 117 4.77 -3.79 5.27
N PRO A 118 4.28 -2.56 5.00
CA PRO A 118 3.60 -1.74 5.99
C PRO A 118 2.35 -2.43 6.58
N LYS A 119 2.00 -2.06 7.81
CA LYS A 119 0.85 -2.63 8.55
C LYS A 119 -0.48 -2.37 7.85
N ASP A 120 -0.67 -1.15 7.41
CA ASP A 120 -1.84 -0.64 6.69
C ASP A 120 -2.09 -1.45 5.41
N ILE A 121 -1.04 -1.75 4.66
CA ILE A 121 -1.13 -2.62 3.50
C ILE A 121 -1.45 -4.06 3.91
N TYR A 122 -0.75 -4.60 4.91
CA TYR A 122 -0.91 -6.00 5.35
C TYR A 122 -2.36 -6.37 5.69
N GLN A 123 -3.10 -5.46 6.34
CA GLN A 123 -4.48 -5.72 6.75
C GLN A 123 -5.45 -5.92 5.59
N ASN A 124 -5.10 -5.43 4.40
CA ASN A 124 -5.95 -5.48 3.22
C ASN A 124 -5.61 -6.63 2.27
N LEU A 125 -4.52 -7.36 2.55
CA LEU A 125 -4.09 -8.48 1.73
C LEU A 125 -4.70 -9.77 2.24
N TYR A 126 -4.93 -10.74 1.35
CA TYR A 126 -5.34 -12.10 1.73
C TYR A 126 -4.59 -13.17 0.94
N GLN A 127 -4.61 -14.41 1.45
CA GLN A 127 -3.96 -15.54 0.79
C GLN A 127 -4.72 -15.94 -0.49
N GLY A 128 -4.00 -16.17 -1.58
CA GLY A 128 -4.56 -16.44 -2.90
C GLY A 128 -4.77 -15.20 -3.76
N GLN A 129 -4.61 -14.00 -3.20
CA GLN A 129 -4.68 -12.76 -3.96
C GLN A 129 -3.53 -12.66 -4.97
N GLU A 130 -3.87 -12.22 -6.19
CA GLU A 130 -2.91 -11.89 -7.24
C GLU A 130 -2.48 -10.42 -7.15
N ILE A 131 -1.17 -10.20 -7.16
CA ILE A 131 -0.55 -8.87 -7.10
C ILE A 131 0.60 -8.83 -8.07
N GLU A 132 0.70 -7.72 -8.79
CA GLU A 132 1.82 -7.49 -9.67
C GLU A 132 3.09 -7.14 -8.86
N VAL A 133 4.20 -7.72 -9.28
CA VAL A 133 5.51 -7.58 -8.65
C VAL A 133 6.52 -7.11 -9.66
N LEU A 134 7.29 -6.10 -9.29
CA LEU A 134 8.47 -5.64 -9.99
C LEU A 134 9.71 -6.28 -9.36
N TYR A 135 10.45 -7.11 -10.10
CA TYR A 135 11.63 -7.79 -9.59
C TYR A 135 12.86 -7.58 -10.48
N LEU A 136 14.05 -7.73 -9.90
CA LEU A 136 15.30 -7.78 -10.66
C LEU A 136 15.57 -9.20 -11.12
N ARG A 137 15.66 -9.40 -12.43
CA ARG A 137 15.87 -10.74 -13.00
C ARG A 137 17.14 -11.44 -12.51
N LYS A 138 18.25 -10.71 -12.42
CA LYS A 138 19.54 -11.26 -11.93
C LYS A 138 19.51 -11.58 -10.44
N HIS A 139 18.62 -10.93 -9.69
CA HIS A 139 18.48 -11.08 -8.24
C HIS A 139 17.00 -11.09 -7.84
N PRO A 140 16.27 -12.20 -8.06
CA PRO A 140 14.81 -12.27 -7.83
C PRO A 140 14.37 -12.00 -6.38
N SER A 141 15.29 -12.08 -5.42
CA SER A 141 15.06 -11.67 -4.03
C SER A 141 14.93 -10.15 -3.87
N ILE A 142 15.36 -9.36 -4.85
CA ILE A 142 15.16 -7.92 -4.91
C ILE A 142 13.90 -7.64 -5.71
N PHE A 143 12.82 -7.35 -5.00
CA PHE A 143 11.52 -7.06 -5.59
C PHE A 143 10.76 -5.96 -4.83
N ARG A 144 9.71 -5.47 -5.47
CA ARG A 144 8.71 -4.55 -4.93
C ARG A 144 7.33 -5.01 -5.34
N LEU A 145 6.42 -5.06 -4.39
CA LEU A 145 5.01 -5.31 -4.66
C LEU A 145 4.39 -4.01 -5.18
N MET A 146 3.64 -4.08 -6.27
CA MET A 146 2.92 -2.93 -6.82
C MET A 146 1.64 -2.69 -6.02
N ILE A 147 1.82 -2.17 -4.81
CA ILE A 147 0.77 -1.83 -3.85
C ILE A 147 1.07 -0.46 -3.26
N GLY A 148 0.04 0.36 -3.05
CA GLY A 148 0.17 1.68 -2.44
C GLY A 148 1.17 2.56 -3.18
N ASP A 149 2.09 3.18 -2.45
CA ASP A 149 3.09 4.14 -2.98
C ASP A 149 4.00 3.56 -4.07
N ASN A 150 4.21 2.24 -4.09
CA ASN A 150 5.04 1.62 -5.13
C ASN A 150 4.40 1.74 -6.52
N ILE A 151 3.06 1.76 -6.61
CA ILE A 151 2.39 2.00 -7.89
C ILE A 151 2.74 3.40 -8.41
N THR A 152 2.55 4.43 -7.57
CA THR A 152 2.91 5.81 -7.92
C THR A 152 4.40 5.95 -8.25
N ARG A 153 5.26 5.29 -7.48
CA ARG A 153 6.72 5.40 -7.60
C ARG A 153 7.30 4.74 -8.85
N TYR A 154 6.77 3.59 -9.26
CA TYR A 154 7.33 2.80 -10.36
C TYR A 154 6.48 2.84 -11.64
N LYS A 155 5.15 2.91 -11.55
CA LYS A 155 4.27 3.04 -12.72
C LYS A 155 3.97 4.48 -13.11
N GLN A 156 4.27 5.45 -12.24
CA GLN A 156 3.91 6.87 -12.45
C GLN A 156 2.39 7.08 -12.63
N GLN A 157 1.58 6.16 -12.10
CA GLN A 157 0.13 6.22 -12.12
C GLN A 157 -0.40 6.51 -10.72
N GLN A 158 -1.50 7.25 -10.62
CA GLN A 158 -2.16 7.41 -9.33
C GLN A 158 -2.76 6.07 -8.87
N ASN A 159 -2.75 5.86 -7.57
CA ASN A 159 -3.48 4.77 -6.91
C ASN A 159 -4.28 5.40 -5.77
N ARG A 160 -5.43 5.99 -6.12
CA ARG A 160 -6.29 6.70 -5.18
C ARG A 160 -7.70 6.14 -5.24
N LYS A 161 -8.46 6.39 -4.18
CA LYS A 161 -9.89 6.12 -4.13
C LYS A 161 -10.66 7.00 -5.11
N MET A 162 -11.83 6.53 -5.53
CA MET A 162 -12.71 7.26 -6.45
C MET A 162 -13.37 8.45 -5.73
N HIS A 163 -13.59 9.57 -6.42
CA HIS A 163 -14.41 10.69 -5.93
C HIS A 163 -15.66 10.84 -6.78
N LEU A 164 -16.68 11.53 -6.24
CA LEU A 164 -17.93 11.80 -6.97
C LEU A 164 -17.67 12.45 -8.35
N GLN A 165 -16.69 13.36 -8.45
CA GLN A 165 -16.32 14.06 -9.70
C GLN A 165 -15.73 13.12 -10.77
N ASP A 166 -15.25 11.95 -10.39
CA ASP A 166 -14.77 10.97 -11.35
C ASP A 166 -15.94 10.34 -12.13
N LEU A 167 -17.15 10.35 -11.56
CA LEU A 167 -18.34 9.78 -12.19
C LEU A 167 -18.78 10.53 -13.45
N ASP A 168 -18.48 11.84 -13.54
CA ASP A 168 -18.78 12.64 -14.74
C ASP A 168 -18.13 12.03 -15.99
N LYS A 169 -17.04 11.26 -15.81
CA LYS A 169 -16.30 10.57 -16.87
C LYS A 169 -16.61 9.08 -16.96
N LEU A 170 -17.56 8.57 -16.19
CA LEU A 170 -17.92 7.15 -16.19
C LEU A 170 -19.33 6.93 -16.73
N PHE A 171 -20.25 7.86 -16.45
CA PHE A 171 -21.58 7.84 -17.04
C PHE A 171 -21.55 8.11 -18.55
N GLY A 172 -22.40 7.42 -19.30
CA GLY A 172 -22.49 7.53 -20.76
C GLY A 172 -21.67 6.49 -21.53
N TYR A 173 -20.81 5.73 -20.86
CA TYR A 173 -20.19 4.54 -21.44
C TYR A 173 -21.11 3.32 -21.28
N SER A 174 -21.30 2.57 -22.36
CA SER A 174 -22.11 1.34 -22.36
C SER A 174 -21.26 0.07 -22.40
N SER A 175 -19.95 0.20 -22.60
CA SER A 175 -19.01 -0.92 -22.68
C SER A 175 -18.22 -1.08 -21.38
N SER A 176 -18.15 -2.32 -20.89
CA SER A 176 -17.35 -2.68 -19.71
C SER A 176 -15.88 -2.27 -19.85
N ASP A 177 -15.29 -2.53 -21.01
CA ASP A 177 -13.88 -2.20 -21.30
C ASP A 177 -13.59 -0.71 -21.21
N GLU A 178 -14.53 0.14 -21.63
CA GLU A 178 -14.38 1.60 -21.61
C GLU A 178 -14.44 2.14 -20.18
N VAL A 179 -15.40 1.66 -19.40
CA VAL A 179 -15.52 1.97 -17.98
C VAL A 179 -14.28 1.49 -17.23
N LEU A 180 -13.86 0.24 -17.43
CA LEU A 180 -12.67 -0.33 -16.81
C LEU A 180 -11.40 0.46 -17.14
N LYS A 181 -11.25 0.89 -18.41
CA LYS A 181 -10.13 1.74 -18.81
C LYS A 181 -10.12 3.06 -18.04
N LYS A 182 -11.28 3.70 -17.86
CA LYS A 182 -11.40 4.94 -17.08
C LYS A 182 -11.15 4.73 -15.59
N LEU A 183 -11.67 3.65 -15.02
CA LEU A 183 -11.36 3.25 -13.65
C LEU A 183 -9.86 3.05 -13.45
N ARG A 184 -9.18 2.42 -14.43
CA ARG A 184 -7.73 2.20 -14.40
C ARG A 184 -6.88 3.46 -14.54
N GLU A 185 -7.45 4.57 -15.04
CA GLU A 185 -6.81 5.88 -14.99
C GLU A 185 -6.79 6.45 -13.55
N ILE A 186 -7.77 6.10 -12.72
CA ILE A 186 -7.87 6.49 -11.30
C ILE A 186 -6.98 5.59 -10.42
N SER A 187 -7.11 4.29 -10.62
CA SER A 187 -6.29 3.27 -9.96
C SER A 187 -6.09 2.05 -10.86
N PRO A 188 -4.86 1.59 -11.11
CA PRO A 188 -4.61 0.46 -12.02
C PRO A 188 -5.12 -0.90 -11.50
N THR A 189 -5.61 -0.96 -10.27
CA THR A 189 -6.02 -2.19 -9.58
C THR A 189 -7.50 -2.52 -9.73
N TRP A 190 -8.26 -1.72 -10.48
CA TRP A 190 -9.63 -2.05 -10.85
C TRP A 190 -9.69 -3.25 -11.78
N GLN A 191 -10.63 -4.14 -11.48
CA GLN A 191 -10.96 -5.33 -12.24
C GLN A 191 -12.48 -5.42 -12.40
N GLU A 192 -12.93 -6.06 -13.46
CA GLU A 192 -14.33 -6.47 -13.57
C GLU A 192 -14.63 -7.51 -12.50
N ASP A 193 -15.81 -7.37 -11.91
CA ASP A 193 -16.32 -8.32 -10.94
C ASP A 193 -17.49 -9.08 -11.57
N LEU A 194 -17.54 -10.38 -11.32
CA LEU A 194 -18.69 -11.22 -11.69
C LEU A 194 -19.75 -11.06 -10.59
N PHE A 195 -20.20 -9.83 -10.38
CA PHE A 195 -21.28 -9.59 -9.45
C PHE A 195 -22.58 -10.07 -10.09
N GLU A 196 -23.08 -11.22 -9.65
CA GLU A 196 -24.46 -11.60 -9.91
C GLU A 196 -25.34 -10.70 -9.03
N ALA A 197 -26.08 -9.80 -9.67
CA ALA A 197 -27.13 -9.04 -9.04
C ALA A 197 -28.06 -10.01 -8.28
N GLY A 198 -28.06 -9.96 -6.95
CA GLY A 198 -29.06 -10.68 -6.16
C GLY A 198 -30.45 -10.08 -6.46
N ASP A 199 -31.52 -10.85 -6.24
CA ASP A 199 -32.91 -10.45 -6.51
C ASP A 199 -33.32 -9.08 -5.88
N ASP A 200 -32.57 -8.59 -4.89
CA ASP A 200 -32.82 -7.32 -4.19
C ASP A 200 -32.01 -6.12 -4.72
N THR A 201 -31.23 -6.27 -5.80
CA THR A 201 -30.46 -5.14 -6.36
C THR A 201 -31.27 -4.30 -7.35
N ILE A 202 -31.29 -2.98 -7.11
CA ILE A 202 -32.04 -1.98 -7.91
C ILE A 202 -31.55 -1.89 -9.37
N ILE A 203 -30.39 -2.48 -9.68
CA ILE A 203 -29.75 -2.41 -11.00
C ILE A 203 -29.62 -3.84 -11.55
N GLU A 204 -30.55 -4.22 -12.44
CA GLU A 204 -30.58 -5.55 -13.06
C GLU A 204 -29.53 -5.70 -14.19
N ASP A 205 -29.24 -4.63 -14.95
CA ASP A 205 -28.30 -4.63 -16.10
C ASP A 205 -26.97 -3.90 -15.79
N GLY A 206 -26.49 -4.01 -14.56
CA GLY A 206 -25.30 -3.29 -14.10
C GLY A 206 -24.00 -4.02 -14.42
N ILE A 207 -22.94 -3.25 -14.72
CA ILE A 207 -21.58 -3.78 -14.84
C ILE A 207 -20.84 -3.49 -13.55
N ALA A 208 -20.30 -4.55 -12.93
CA ALA A 208 -19.64 -4.46 -11.64
C ALA A 208 -18.12 -4.47 -11.76
N PHE A 209 -17.50 -3.71 -10.86
CA PHE A 209 -16.07 -3.55 -10.77
C PHE A 209 -15.64 -3.60 -9.32
N TYR A 210 -14.45 -4.13 -9.09
CA TYR A 210 -13.86 -4.23 -7.76
C TYR A 210 -12.41 -3.75 -7.77
N ASN A 211 -12.05 -3.00 -6.74
CA ASN A 211 -10.69 -2.63 -6.42
C ASN A 211 -10.29 -3.23 -5.08
N GLN A 212 -9.62 -4.37 -5.17
CA GLN A 212 -9.21 -5.15 -4.01
C GLN A 212 -8.24 -4.41 -3.09
N GLN A 213 -7.29 -3.65 -3.64
CA GLN A 213 -6.29 -2.95 -2.84
C GLN A 213 -6.90 -1.80 -2.02
N LEU A 214 -7.88 -1.10 -2.60
CA LEU A 214 -8.54 0.05 -1.96
C LEU A 214 -9.86 -0.32 -1.24
N GLN A 215 -10.29 -1.58 -1.37
CA GLN A 215 -11.55 -2.12 -0.86
C GLN A 215 -12.75 -1.26 -1.31
N GLU A 216 -12.83 -1.05 -2.63
CA GLU A 216 -13.92 -0.33 -3.28
C GLU A 216 -14.65 -1.27 -4.24
N SER A 217 -15.97 -1.22 -4.23
CA SER A 217 -16.82 -1.85 -5.24
C SER A 217 -17.61 -0.77 -5.95
N PHE A 218 -17.77 -0.92 -7.26
CA PHE A 218 -18.49 0.03 -8.11
C PHE A 218 -19.37 -0.72 -9.09
N LEU A 219 -20.66 -0.43 -9.09
CA LEU A 219 -21.63 -0.93 -10.04
C LEU A 219 -22.16 0.27 -10.83
N ILE A 220 -22.20 0.16 -12.15
CA ILE A 220 -22.76 1.21 -13.01
C ILE A 220 -23.74 0.62 -14.01
N SER A 221 -24.86 1.31 -14.20
CA SER A 221 -25.87 1.00 -15.20
C SER A 221 -25.73 1.92 -16.41
N PRO A 222 -26.03 1.43 -17.63
CA PRO A 222 -26.19 2.27 -18.82
C PRO A 222 -27.24 3.39 -18.65
N HIS A 223 -28.16 3.25 -17.70
CA HIS A 223 -29.27 4.19 -17.47
C HIS A 223 -28.94 5.34 -16.51
N GLY A 224 -27.65 5.56 -16.19
CA GLY A 224 -27.24 6.67 -15.33
C GLY A 224 -27.40 6.41 -13.84
N MET A 225 -27.49 5.13 -13.45
CA MET A 225 -27.50 4.70 -12.04
C MET A 225 -26.13 4.12 -11.68
N ALA A 226 -25.64 4.41 -10.48
CA ALA A 226 -24.44 3.77 -9.97
C ALA A 226 -24.54 3.49 -8.47
N ILE A 227 -23.85 2.44 -8.04
CA ILE A 227 -23.63 2.12 -6.64
C ILE A 227 -22.13 2.13 -6.39
N TYR A 228 -21.68 2.94 -5.44
CA TYR A 228 -20.31 2.92 -4.95
C TYR A 228 -20.31 2.44 -3.49
N GLN A 229 -19.43 1.50 -3.18
CA GLN A 229 -19.30 0.93 -1.86
C GLN A 229 -17.83 0.97 -1.40
N SER A 230 -17.60 1.40 -0.16
CA SER A 230 -16.30 1.29 0.50
C SER A 230 -16.44 0.79 1.93
N THR A 231 -15.52 -0.08 2.34
CA THR A 231 -15.42 -0.65 3.70
C THR A 231 -14.68 0.25 4.69
N ILE A 232 -14.08 1.34 4.21
CA ILE A 232 -13.31 2.28 5.02
C ILE A 232 -14.01 3.63 4.97
N ASP A 233 -14.14 4.29 6.12
CA ASP A 233 -14.70 5.63 6.22
C ASP A 233 -13.89 6.58 5.32
N TYR A 234 -14.55 7.08 4.28
CA TYR A 234 -13.92 7.81 3.21
C TYR A 234 -14.89 8.85 2.67
N ASP A 235 -14.39 10.06 2.49
CA ASP A 235 -15.16 11.15 1.94
C ASP A 235 -15.22 11.06 0.41
N PHE A 236 -16.05 10.14 -0.09
CA PHE A 236 -16.34 9.98 -1.53
C PHE A 236 -16.89 11.27 -2.15
N LEU A 237 -17.62 12.04 -1.33
CA LEU A 237 -18.32 13.25 -1.70
C LEU A 237 -17.40 14.48 -1.84
N GLN A 238 -16.17 14.43 -1.30
CA GLN A 238 -15.13 15.48 -1.31
C GLN A 238 -15.35 16.67 -2.26
N LYS A 239 -15.31 17.90 -1.72
CA LYS A 239 -15.37 19.17 -2.49
C LYS A 239 -16.59 19.34 -3.43
N ALA A 240 -17.55 18.42 -3.45
CA ALA A 240 -18.79 18.61 -4.20
C ALA A 240 -19.68 19.64 -3.49
N ALA A 241 -20.24 20.56 -4.25
CA ALA A 241 -21.30 21.44 -3.76
C ALA A 241 -22.56 20.59 -3.56
N LEU A 242 -22.80 20.19 -2.32
CA LEU A 242 -23.88 19.30 -1.92
C LEU A 242 -24.91 20.09 -1.12
N GLU A 243 -26.15 20.05 -1.58
CA GLU A 243 -27.28 20.49 -0.79
C GLU A 243 -27.85 19.27 -0.07
N LYS A 244 -27.79 19.27 1.26
CA LYS A 244 -28.39 18.19 2.06
C LYS A 244 -29.90 18.39 2.06
N VAL A 245 -30.62 17.43 1.50
CA VAL A 245 -32.08 17.49 1.32
C VAL A 245 -32.80 16.91 2.53
N SER A 246 -32.35 15.74 3.00
CA SER A 246 -32.94 15.07 4.15
C SER A 246 -31.96 14.11 4.84
N GLU A 247 -32.22 13.81 6.10
CA GLU A 247 -31.53 12.78 6.86
C GLU A 247 -32.60 11.95 7.60
N GLU A 248 -32.51 10.64 7.43
CA GLU A 248 -33.30 9.67 8.17
C GLU A 248 -32.40 9.08 9.27
N ASP A 249 -32.88 9.21 10.51
CA ASP A 249 -32.18 8.73 11.70
C ASP A 249 -31.99 7.22 11.71
N ALA A 250 -31.03 6.79 12.52
CA ALA A 250 -30.61 5.41 12.68
C ALA A 250 -31.79 4.45 12.94
N SER A 251 -32.16 3.65 11.93
CA SER A 251 -33.05 2.50 12.14
C SER A 251 -32.21 1.29 12.55
N THR A 252 -32.67 0.55 13.56
CA THR A 252 -32.02 -0.70 13.99
C THR A 252 -32.73 -1.85 13.31
N THR A 253 -32.03 -2.63 12.49
CA THR A 253 -32.60 -3.83 11.88
C THR A 253 -32.53 -5.00 12.85
N GLU A 254 -33.41 -6.00 12.68
CA GLU A 254 -33.51 -7.17 13.57
C GLU A 254 -32.19 -7.96 13.70
N GLU A 255 -31.27 -7.80 12.75
CA GLU A 255 -29.96 -8.47 12.73
C GLU A 255 -28.84 -7.73 13.51
N GLY A 256 -29.15 -6.62 14.18
CA GLY A 256 -28.19 -5.86 14.97
C GLY A 256 -27.31 -4.90 14.17
N PHE A 257 -27.82 -4.41 13.04
CA PHE A 257 -27.23 -3.31 12.28
C PHE A 257 -27.97 -2.00 12.57
N SER A 258 -27.22 -0.91 12.56
CA SER A 258 -27.77 0.45 12.56
C SER A 258 -27.55 1.07 11.18
N GLN A 259 -28.60 1.59 10.57
CA GLN A 259 -28.55 2.21 9.26
C GLN A 259 -28.96 3.68 9.34
N THR A 260 -28.11 4.56 8.85
CA THR A 260 -28.42 5.99 8.64
C THR A 260 -28.44 6.29 7.14
N SER A 261 -29.40 7.11 6.73
CA SER A 261 -29.67 7.44 5.34
C SER A 261 -29.65 8.97 5.20
N THR A 262 -28.86 9.48 4.25
CA THR A 262 -28.76 10.92 3.99
C THR A 262 -28.89 11.16 2.50
N LEU A 263 -29.82 12.02 2.11
CA LEU A 263 -30.01 12.42 0.72
C LEU A 263 -29.29 13.74 0.47
N TYR A 264 -28.44 13.74 -0.56
CA TYR A 264 -27.78 14.92 -1.07
C TYR A 264 -28.20 15.16 -2.51
N GLU A 265 -28.23 16.43 -2.87
CA GLU A 265 -28.51 16.90 -4.20
C GLU A 265 -27.34 17.74 -4.70
N THR A 266 -26.97 17.55 -5.97
CA THR A 266 -25.96 18.34 -6.68
C THR A 266 -26.56 18.83 -8.00
N ALA A 267 -25.82 19.65 -8.75
CA ALA A 267 -26.23 20.03 -10.09
C ALA A 267 -26.43 18.82 -11.02
N SER A 268 -25.58 17.80 -10.91
CA SER A 268 -25.53 16.66 -11.84
C SER A 268 -26.17 15.37 -11.31
N TYR A 269 -26.32 15.23 -9.99
CA TYR A 269 -26.67 13.96 -9.34
C TYR A 269 -27.62 14.12 -8.16
N ASN A 270 -28.47 13.12 -7.97
CA ASN A 270 -29.07 12.78 -6.68
C ASN A 270 -28.25 11.68 -6.02
N VAL A 271 -27.80 11.90 -4.78
CA VAL A 271 -26.92 10.97 -4.05
C VAL A 271 -27.55 10.57 -2.74
N LYS A 272 -27.94 9.30 -2.61
CA LYS A 272 -28.36 8.71 -1.33
C LYS A 272 -27.17 8.01 -0.69
N LYS A 273 -26.65 8.60 0.39
CA LYS A 273 -25.63 7.99 1.24
C LYS A 273 -26.31 7.10 2.27
N MET A 274 -25.90 5.85 2.33
CA MET A 274 -26.29 4.90 3.35
C MET A 274 -25.06 4.47 4.15
N LYS A 275 -25.11 4.66 5.46
CA LYS A 275 -24.08 4.20 6.39
C LYS A 275 -24.66 3.06 7.23
N VAL A 276 -24.07 1.88 7.08
CA VAL A 276 -24.47 0.67 7.82
C VAL A 276 -23.39 0.35 8.83
N VAL A 277 -23.74 0.36 10.10
CA VAL A 277 -22.86 0.07 11.23
C VAL A 277 -23.28 -1.25 11.85
N ASN A 278 -22.36 -2.22 11.88
CA ASN A 278 -22.57 -3.47 12.60
C ASN A 278 -22.22 -3.27 14.08
N LEU A 279 -23.16 -3.52 14.99
CA LEU A 279 -22.96 -3.37 16.44
C LEU A 279 -21.97 -4.41 17.03
N LYS A 280 -21.56 -5.42 16.25
CA LYS A 280 -20.61 -6.48 16.61
C LYS A 280 -19.16 -6.22 16.16
N GLY A 281 -18.80 -4.98 15.83
CA GLY A 281 -17.41 -4.56 15.65
C GLY A 281 -16.78 -4.79 14.27
N ARG A 282 -17.58 -5.01 13.22
CA ARG A 282 -17.09 -4.90 11.83
C ARG A 282 -16.93 -3.42 11.43
N PRO A 283 -16.01 -3.09 10.52
CA PRO A 283 -15.89 -1.72 10.02
C PRO A 283 -17.20 -1.26 9.38
N PRO A 284 -17.57 0.02 9.55
CA PRO A 284 -18.79 0.56 9.00
C PRO A 284 -18.74 0.54 7.47
N LEU A 285 -19.83 0.11 6.85
CA LEU A 285 -19.97 0.09 5.40
C LEU A 285 -20.63 1.39 4.94
N GLN A 286 -20.05 2.03 3.92
CA GLN A 286 -20.67 3.16 3.24
C GLN A 286 -21.06 2.76 1.84
N ILE A 287 -22.34 2.94 1.53
CA ILE A 287 -22.94 2.69 0.23
C ILE A 287 -23.49 4.03 -0.28
N PHE A 288 -23.21 4.36 -1.52
CA PHE A 288 -23.69 5.56 -2.18
C PHE A 288 -24.50 5.13 -3.41
N TYR A 289 -25.79 5.43 -3.40
CA TYR A 289 -26.66 5.27 -4.55
C TYR A 289 -26.71 6.60 -5.30
N LEU A 290 -26.44 6.54 -6.59
CA LEU A 290 -26.22 7.70 -7.45
C LEU A 290 -27.18 7.62 -8.63
N ILE A 291 -27.94 8.69 -8.85
CA ILE A 291 -28.82 8.84 -10.02
C ILE A 291 -28.45 10.13 -10.73
N GLN A 292 -28.04 10.03 -11.98
CA GLN A 292 -27.73 11.18 -12.83
C GLN A 292 -29.01 11.95 -13.16
N LYS A 293 -28.98 13.27 -12.98
CA LYS A 293 -30.07 14.16 -13.40
C LYS A 293 -30.01 14.33 -14.92
N LYS A 294 -31.17 14.20 -15.57
CA LYS A 294 -31.32 14.46 -17.01
C LYS A 294 -31.47 15.95 -17.29
#